data_AF-A0AAV6TL59-F1
#
_entry.id   AF-A0AAV6TL59-F1
#
_cell.length_a   1.000
_cell.length_b   1.000
_cell.length_c   1.000
_cell.angle_alpha   90.00
_cell.angle_beta   90.00
_cell.angle_gamma   90.00
#
_symmetry.space_group_name_H-M   'P 1'
#
loop_
_entity.id
_entity.type
_entity.pdbx_description
1 polymer ?
#
loop_
_entity_poly.entity_id
_entity_poly.type
_entity_poly.pdbx_seq_one_letter_code
_entity_poly.pdbx_strand_id
1 'polypeptide(L)'
;MKLETYHSFRQAFLGANNPVAMSHIAALEKDPYLIHQTKLLLSHMRGVPWNVEHYTSQFRNAPAKQRLEETLLIFLLHSAMVVKQEIFNRTFMKPGSNDVNHVWVMLFKQCFETLTTLLYKVKWTTDNHKNLDMLVLKLIYQGQCRALRDFMKDELHIPMVTHTTQAEMYFEKLNELHISQMGSSFWRLLHWVAEAMDRPDRDEVAKQSWRTLMTYSLYRFLICGVCRMHMQTIVTELKDQLKSVTVSNRELWFNIHNKVNSIIAKPNTSYSKSELAADAEFMVQAFEE
;
A
#
# COMPACT_ATOMS: atom_id res chain seq x y z
N MET A 1 14.81 -15.12 -15.31
CA MET A 1 14.65 -13.85 -16.05
C MET A 1 16.02 -13.41 -16.52
N LYS A 2 16.17 -13.00 -17.79
CA LYS A 2 17.46 -12.53 -18.32
C LYS A 2 17.86 -11.20 -17.65
N LEU A 3 19.17 -10.96 -17.52
CA LEU A 3 19.72 -9.76 -16.87
C LEU A 3 19.26 -8.47 -17.57
N GLU A 4 19.21 -8.47 -18.90
CA GLU A 4 18.73 -7.35 -19.72
C GLU A 4 17.24 -7.03 -19.49
N THR A 5 16.40 -8.08 -19.37
CA THR A 5 14.99 -7.95 -18.99
C THR A 5 14.88 -7.28 -17.62
N TYR A 6 15.67 -7.73 -16.63
CA TYR A 6 15.69 -7.12 -15.30
C TYR A 6 16.07 -5.62 -15.34
N HIS A 7 17.15 -5.26 -16.05
CA HIS A 7 17.59 -3.88 -16.15
C HIS A 7 16.56 -2.99 -16.84
N SER A 8 15.91 -3.48 -17.90
CA SER A 8 14.90 -2.72 -18.64
C SER A 8 13.65 -2.46 -17.80
N PHE A 9 13.17 -3.49 -17.08
CA PHE A 9 12.08 -3.33 -16.11
C PHE A 9 12.45 -2.33 -15.01
N ARG A 10 13.66 -2.42 -14.46
CA ARG A 10 14.15 -1.47 -13.45
C ARG A 10 14.15 -0.03 -13.97
N GLN A 11 14.63 0.21 -15.18
CA GLN A 11 14.66 1.56 -15.78
C GLN A 11 13.25 2.09 -16.05
N ALA A 12 12.36 1.26 -16.59
CA ALA A 12 10.96 1.63 -16.81
C ALA A 12 10.25 2.00 -15.49
N PHE A 13 10.44 1.21 -14.43
CA PHE A 13 9.89 1.52 -13.11
C PHE A 13 10.47 2.80 -12.48
N LEU A 14 11.69 3.20 -12.84
CA LEU A 14 12.33 4.44 -12.37
C LEU A 14 12.02 5.65 -13.25
N GLY A 15 11.16 5.51 -14.27
CA GLY A 15 10.74 6.58 -15.16
C GLY A 15 11.66 6.80 -16.37
N ALA A 16 12.76 6.06 -16.50
CA ALA A 16 13.60 6.02 -17.69
C ALA A 16 12.97 5.09 -18.75
N ASN A 17 11.81 5.49 -19.25
CA ASN A 17 10.94 4.68 -20.09
C ASN A 17 11.44 4.60 -21.54
N ASN A 18 11.62 3.37 -22.05
CA ASN A 18 11.74 3.10 -23.48
C ASN A 18 10.63 2.11 -23.91
N PRO A 19 9.44 2.61 -24.33
CA PRO A 19 8.30 1.78 -24.71
C PRO A 19 8.62 0.80 -25.84
N VAL A 20 9.51 1.19 -26.76
CA VAL A 20 9.95 0.37 -27.89
C VAL A 20 10.78 -0.81 -27.40
N ALA A 21 11.75 -0.57 -26.52
CA ALA A 21 12.57 -1.63 -25.92
C ALA A 21 11.71 -2.60 -25.09
N MET A 22 10.76 -2.08 -24.29
CA MET A 22 9.85 -2.92 -23.51
C MET A 22 8.94 -3.77 -24.42
N SER A 23 8.37 -3.18 -25.48
CA SER A 23 7.56 -3.92 -26.45
C SER A 23 8.35 -5.01 -27.17
N HIS A 24 9.62 -4.72 -27.52
CA HIS A 24 10.53 -5.69 -28.09
C HIS A 24 10.84 -6.84 -27.12
N ILE A 25 11.10 -6.54 -25.84
CA ILE A 25 11.28 -7.55 -24.79
C ILE A 25 10.03 -8.43 -24.66
N ALA A 26 8.82 -7.85 -24.66
CA ALA A 26 7.58 -8.64 -24.62
C ALA A 26 7.42 -9.56 -25.83
N ALA A 27 7.87 -9.14 -27.02
CA ALA A 27 7.82 -9.96 -28.22
C ALA A 27 8.85 -11.11 -28.20
N LEU A 28 9.96 -10.93 -27.49
CA LEU A 28 11.02 -11.94 -27.36
C LEU A 28 10.81 -12.91 -26.19
N GLU A 29 10.10 -12.49 -25.13
CA GLU A 29 9.82 -13.32 -23.97
C GLU A 29 8.71 -14.34 -24.26
N LYS A 30 8.88 -15.58 -23.81
CA LYS A 30 7.88 -16.65 -23.92
C LYS A 30 7.12 -16.90 -22.62
N ASP A 31 7.57 -16.33 -21.49
CA ASP A 31 6.89 -16.46 -20.19
C ASP A 31 5.64 -15.57 -20.19
N PRO A 32 4.41 -16.13 -20.10
CA PRO A 32 3.18 -15.36 -20.07
C PRO A 32 3.20 -14.28 -18.99
N TYR A 33 3.76 -14.58 -17.81
CA TYR A 33 3.89 -13.63 -16.71
C TYR A 33 4.71 -12.41 -17.11
N LEU A 34 5.87 -12.60 -17.76
CA LEU A 34 6.72 -11.49 -18.19
C LEU A 34 6.03 -10.65 -19.27
N ILE A 35 5.31 -11.29 -20.20
CA ILE A 35 4.52 -10.58 -21.22
C ILE A 35 3.45 -9.69 -20.56
N HIS A 36 2.72 -10.20 -19.57
CA HIS A 36 1.69 -9.44 -18.88
C HIS A 36 2.27 -8.29 -18.05
N GLN A 37 3.36 -8.52 -17.31
CA GLN A 37 4.04 -7.47 -16.57
C GLN A 37 4.53 -6.35 -17.51
N THR A 38 5.02 -6.69 -18.70
CA THR A 38 5.36 -5.69 -19.71
C THR A 38 4.12 -4.93 -20.21
N LYS A 39 2.98 -5.60 -20.42
CA LYS A 39 1.73 -4.93 -20.81
C LYS A 39 1.25 -3.94 -19.75
N LEU A 40 1.32 -4.32 -18.47
CA LEU A 40 1.02 -3.40 -17.35
C LEU A 40 1.98 -2.20 -17.37
N LEU A 41 3.28 -2.44 -17.55
CA LEU A 41 4.26 -1.36 -17.68
C LEU A 41 3.98 -0.41 -18.84
N LEU A 42 3.57 -0.95 -19.99
CA LEU A 42 3.19 -0.14 -21.15
C LEU A 42 1.86 0.59 -20.93
N SER A 43 0.94 0.06 -20.11
CA SER A 43 -0.31 0.76 -19.78
C SER A 43 -0.08 1.91 -18.80
N HIS A 44 0.91 1.81 -17.89
CA HIS A 44 1.36 2.93 -17.04
C HIS A 44 1.71 4.18 -17.85
N MET A 45 2.21 4.02 -19.07
CA MET A 45 2.61 5.11 -19.96
C MET A 45 1.42 5.84 -20.60
N ARG A 46 0.19 5.32 -20.47
CA ARG A 46 -1.02 5.91 -21.05
C ARG A 46 -1.65 7.00 -20.18
N GLY A 47 -1.07 7.28 -19.01
CA GLY A 47 -1.48 8.38 -18.13
C GLY A 47 -2.82 8.12 -17.44
N VAL A 48 -2.78 7.59 -16.22
CA VAL A 48 -3.96 7.60 -15.33
C VAL A 48 -3.91 8.90 -14.52
N PRO A 49 -4.92 9.80 -14.62
CA PRO A 49 -4.93 11.07 -13.90
C PRO A 49 -5.21 10.83 -12.42
N TRP A 50 -4.17 10.49 -11.68
CA TRP A 50 -4.24 10.05 -10.28
C TRP A 50 -3.11 10.66 -9.46
N ASN A 51 -3.43 11.11 -8.23
CA ASN A 51 -2.50 11.55 -7.17
C ASN A 51 -1.25 12.24 -7.72
N VAL A 52 -1.48 13.36 -8.41
CA VAL A 52 -0.43 14.25 -8.91
C VAL A 52 0.18 15.08 -7.78
N GLU A 53 -0.43 15.06 -6.59
CA GLU A 53 0.04 15.77 -5.41
C GLU A 53 1.16 14.98 -4.74
N HIS A 54 2.37 15.55 -4.79
CA HIS A 54 3.47 15.08 -3.94
C HIS A 54 3.10 15.20 -2.46
N TYR A 55 3.89 14.55 -1.60
CA TYR A 55 3.84 14.77 -0.16
C TYR A 55 4.12 16.27 0.11
N THR A 56 3.07 17.06 0.29
CA THR A 56 3.10 18.53 0.29
C THR A 56 2.22 19.05 1.43
N SER A 57 2.45 20.30 1.82
CA SER A 57 1.61 21.05 2.76
C SER A 57 0.13 21.06 2.37
N GLN A 58 -0.19 20.90 1.08
CA GLN A 58 -1.57 20.84 0.57
C GLN A 58 -2.36 19.64 1.10
N PHE A 59 -1.69 18.56 1.52
CA PHE A 59 -2.36 17.42 2.16
C PHE A 59 -3.12 17.85 3.42
N ARG A 60 -2.56 18.80 4.19
CA ARG A 60 -3.15 19.34 5.43
C ARG A 60 -4.27 20.36 5.18
N ASN A 61 -4.60 20.69 3.92
CA ASN A 61 -5.69 21.61 3.59
C ASN A 61 -7.10 21.01 3.74
N ALA A 62 -7.20 19.72 4.09
CA ALA A 62 -8.45 19.05 4.38
C ALA A 62 -8.42 18.48 5.81
N PRO A 63 -9.57 18.21 6.44
CA PRO A 63 -9.62 17.65 7.79
C PRO A 63 -8.81 16.36 7.94
N ALA A 64 -8.13 16.22 9.08
CA ALA A 64 -7.23 15.10 9.36
C ALA A 64 -7.94 13.74 9.24
N LYS A 65 -9.16 13.65 9.78
CA LYS A 65 -10.01 12.46 9.72
C LYS A 65 -10.36 12.05 8.28
N GLN A 66 -10.77 13.01 7.46
CA GLN A 66 -10.99 12.80 6.03
C GLN A 66 -9.73 12.27 5.33
N ARG A 67 -8.56 12.82 5.64
CA ARG A 67 -7.29 12.37 5.04
C ARG A 67 -6.88 10.96 5.48
N LEU A 68 -7.14 10.62 6.73
CA LEU A 68 -6.92 9.26 7.25
C LEU A 68 -7.83 8.26 6.51
N GLU A 69 -9.12 8.57 6.37
CA GLU A 69 -10.11 7.74 5.67
C GLU A 69 -9.73 7.54 4.19
N GLU A 70 -9.40 8.62 3.48
CA GLU A 70 -8.92 8.55 2.10
C GLU A 70 -7.66 7.69 1.97
N THR A 71 -6.69 7.88 2.86
CA THR A 71 -5.43 7.12 2.84
C THR A 71 -5.66 5.63 3.06
N LEU A 72 -6.49 5.28 4.05
CA LEU A 72 -6.82 3.88 4.34
C LEU A 72 -7.57 3.23 3.17
N LEU A 73 -8.59 3.90 2.62
CA LEU A 73 -9.35 3.40 1.46
C LEU A 73 -8.42 3.15 0.26
N ILE A 74 -7.59 4.13 -0.08
CA ILE A 74 -6.62 4.00 -1.19
C ILE A 74 -5.75 2.76 -0.99
N PHE A 75 -5.19 2.59 0.22
CA PHE A 75 -4.29 1.48 0.48
C PHE A 75 -4.99 0.12 0.46
N LEU A 76 -6.18 -0.01 1.06
CA LEU A 76 -6.92 -1.27 1.10
C LEU A 76 -7.42 -1.66 -0.29
N LEU A 77 -7.91 -0.70 -1.08
CA LEU A 77 -8.29 -0.94 -2.48
C LEU A 77 -7.08 -1.36 -3.32
N HIS A 78 -5.93 -0.71 -3.14
CA HIS A 78 -4.70 -1.13 -3.80
C HIS A 78 -4.28 -2.55 -3.40
N SER A 79 -4.28 -2.85 -2.10
CA SER A 79 -3.93 -4.16 -1.57
C SER A 79 -4.86 -5.26 -2.11
N ALA A 80 -6.15 -4.99 -2.20
CA ALA A 80 -7.11 -5.89 -2.82
C ALA A 80 -6.81 -6.11 -4.31
N MET A 81 -6.43 -5.07 -5.04
CA MET A 81 -6.02 -5.21 -6.45
C MET A 81 -4.72 -6.00 -6.63
N VAL A 82 -3.77 -5.88 -5.70
CA VAL A 82 -2.58 -6.73 -5.67
C VAL A 82 -2.97 -8.20 -5.46
N VAL A 83 -3.86 -8.48 -4.50
CA VAL A 83 -4.34 -9.85 -4.25
C VAL A 83 -5.10 -10.40 -5.45
N LYS A 84 -6.01 -9.61 -6.05
CA LYS A 84 -6.74 -9.98 -7.28
C LYS A 84 -5.78 -10.34 -8.41
N GLN A 85 -4.73 -9.54 -8.60
CA GLN A 85 -3.70 -9.81 -9.61
C GLN A 85 -2.87 -11.05 -9.31
N GLU A 86 -2.50 -11.28 -8.05
CA GLU A 86 -1.77 -12.48 -7.65
C GLU A 86 -2.60 -13.75 -7.83
N ILE A 87 -3.90 -13.70 -7.51
CA ILE A 87 -4.84 -14.80 -7.79
C ILE A 87 -4.91 -15.04 -9.30
N PHE A 88 -5.11 -13.99 -10.11
CA PHE A 88 -5.14 -14.11 -11.58
C PHE A 88 -3.84 -14.74 -12.11
N ASN A 89 -2.68 -14.23 -11.68
CA ASN A 89 -1.37 -14.74 -12.06
C ASN A 89 -1.25 -16.23 -11.73
N ARG A 90 -1.67 -16.64 -10.53
CA ARG A 90 -1.54 -18.02 -10.05
C ARG A 90 -2.56 -18.98 -10.62
N THR A 91 -3.71 -18.48 -11.06
CA THR A 91 -4.71 -19.31 -11.72
C THR A 91 -4.36 -19.51 -13.20
N PHE A 92 -3.94 -18.46 -13.91
CA PHE A 92 -3.86 -18.49 -15.37
C PHE A 92 -2.44 -18.42 -15.94
N MET A 93 -1.46 -17.87 -15.22
CA MET A 93 -0.15 -17.54 -15.79
C MET A 93 0.98 -18.39 -15.23
N LYS A 94 0.93 -18.66 -13.93
CA LYS A 94 1.85 -19.51 -13.18
C LYS A 94 1.02 -20.39 -12.23
N PRO A 95 0.32 -21.41 -12.78
CA PRO A 95 -0.47 -22.36 -12.00
C PRO A 95 0.27 -22.78 -10.74
N GLY A 96 -0.28 -22.43 -9.58
CA GLY A 96 0.26 -22.78 -8.27
C GLY A 96 -0.79 -23.49 -7.41
N SER A 97 -0.41 -23.94 -6.21
CA SER A 97 -1.39 -24.50 -5.27
C SER A 97 -2.44 -23.46 -4.87
N ASN A 98 -3.70 -23.89 -4.80
CA ASN A 98 -4.81 -23.10 -4.25
C ASN A 98 -4.52 -22.60 -2.82
N ASP A 99 -3.69 -23.32 -2.06
CA ASP A 99 -3.25 -22.91 -0.72
C ASP A 99 -2.54 -21.56 -0.74
N VAL A 100 -1.82 -21.26 -1.82
CA VAL A 100 -1.10 -19.99 -1.95
C VAL A 100 -2.07 -18.83 -2.18
N ASN A 101 -3.20 -19.06 -2.87
CA ASN A 101 -4.24 -18.04 -3.03
C ASN A 101 -4.92 -17.74 -1.69
N HIS A 102 -5.16 -18.78 -0.88
CA HIS A 102 -5.70 -18.61 0.47
C HIS A 102 -4.77 -17.76 1.35
N VAL A 103 -3.45 -17.97 1.27
CA VAL A 103 -2.46 -17.16 2.02
C VAL A 103 -2.52 -15.68 1.66
N TRP A 104 -2.72 -15.31 0.40
CA TRP A 104 -2.86 -13.91 -0.01
C TRP A 104 -4.12 -13.26 0.51
N VAL A 105 -5.24 -13.99 0.49
CA VAL A 105 -6.51 -13.52 1.08
C VAL A 105 -6.35 -13.33 2.59
N MET A 106 -5.75 -14.30 3.29
CA MET A 106 -5.49 -14.20 4.72
C MET A 106 -4.56 -13.04 5.07
N LEU A 107 -3.54 -12.78 4.26
CA LEU A 107 -2.65 -11.62 4.43
C LEU A 107 -3.41 -10.30 4.29
N PHE A 108 -4.32 -10.20 3.31
CA PHE A 108 -5.18 -9.02 3.17
C PHE A 108 -6.11 -8.84 4.37
N LYS A 109 -6.78 -9.91 4.82
CA LYS A 109 -7.64 -9.88 6.01
C LYS A 109 -6.87 -9.45 7.26
N GLN A 110 -5.72 -10.05 7.51
CA GLN A 110 -4.86 -9.68 8.65
C GLN A 110 -4.41 -8.21 8.57
N CYS A 111 -4.04 -7.74 7.38
CA CYS A 111 -3.67 -6.35 7.17
C CYS A 111 -4.83 -5.39 7.43
N PHE A 112 -6.01 -5.74 6.91
CA PHE A 112 -7.25 -5.01 7.14
C PHE A 112 -7.56 -4.90 8.63
N GLU A 113 -7.62 -6.04 9.33
CA GLU A 113 -7.92 -6.14 10.76
C GLU A 113 -6.93 -5.32 11.59
N THR A 114 -5.64 -5.45 11.29
CA THR A 114 -4.58 -4.72 11.99
C THR A 114 -4.74 -3.20 11.81
N LEU A 115 -4.98 -2.74 10.57
CA LEU A 115 -5.10 -1.32 10.28
C LEU A 115 -6.34 -0.71 10.93
N THR A 116 -7.51 -1.35 10.84
CA THR A 116 -8.73 -0.79 11.44
C THR A 116 -8.70 -0.84 12.96
N THR A 117 -8.05 -1.84 13.55
CA THR A 117 -7.87 -1.90 15.01
C THR A 117 -6.92 -0.81 15.48
N LEU A 118 -5.80 -0.59 14.79
CA LEU A 118 -4.84 0.46 15.17
C LEU A 118 -5.36 1.88 14.94
N LEU A 119 -5.98 2.13 13.79
CA LEU A 119 -6.37 3.48 13.39
C LEU A 119 -7.74 3.88 13.97
N TYR A 120 -8.66 2.91 14.14
CA TYR A 120 -10.06 3.17 14.55
C TYR A 120 -10.52 2.40 15.79
N LYS A 121 -9.63 1.65 16.47
CA LYS A 121 -9.96 0.87 17.68
C LYS A 121 -11.12 -0.12 17.50
N VAL A 122 -11.26 -0.68 16.29
CA VAL A 122 -12.29 -1.69 15.99
C VAL A 122 -12.13 -2.90 16.90
N LYS A 123 -13.22 -3.32 17.54
CA LYS A 123 -13.30 -4.58 18.27
C LYS A 123 -13.92 -5.64 17.36
N TRP A 124 -13.10 -6.60 16.96
CA TRP A 124 -13.52 -7.63 16.02
C TRP A 124 -14.39 -8.70 16.71
N THR A 125 -15.59 -8.90 16.17
CA THR A 125 -16.55 -9.93 16.60
C THR A 125 -16.59 -11.06 15.58
N THR A 126 -17.15 -12.21 15.95
CA THR A 126 -17.36 -13.33 15.02
C THR A 126 -18.15 -12.91 13.77
N ASP A 127 -19.15 -12.04 13.93
CA ASP A 127 -19.98 -11.59 12.81
C ASP A 127 -19.22 -10.66 11.87
N ASN A 128 -18.41 -9.75 12.41
CA ASN A 128 -17.58 -8.87 11.59
C ASN A 128 -16.50 -9.66 10.81
N HIS A 129 -15.97 -10.76 11.35
CA HIS A 129 -15.07 -11.66 10.61
C HIS A 129 -15.77 -12.37 9.45
N LYS A 130 -17.03 -12.81 9.62
CA LYS A 130 -17.82 -13.39 8.53
C LYS A 130 -18.13 -12.35 7.46
N ASN A 131 -18.49 -11.12 7.85
CA ASN A 131 -18.75 -10.05 6.91
C ASN A 131 -17.46 -9.62 6.18
N LEU A 132 -16.28 -9.77 6.79
CA LEU A 132 -15.00 -9.57 6.12
C LEU A 132 -14.76 -10.61 5.00
N ASP A 133 -15.19 -11.86 5.16
CA ASP A 133 -15.15 -12.84 4.08
C ASP A 133 -16.06 -12.44 2.90
N MET A 134 -17.24 -11.90 3.20
CA MET A 134 -18.14 -11.35 2.19
C MET A 134 -17.56 -10.13 1.48
N LEU A 135 -16.87 -9.25 2.22
CA LEU A 135 -16.12 -8.14 1.63
C LEU A 135 -15.05 -8.66 0.66
N VAL A 136 -14.26 -9.66 1.06
CA VAL A 136 -13.24 -10.26 0.19
C VAL A 136 -13.87 -10.79 -1.11
N LEU A 137 -15.00 -11.49 -1.02
CA LEU A 137 -15.72 -11.98 -2.20
C LEU A 137 -16.11 -10.84 -3.15
N LYS A 138 -16.75 -9.79 -2.63
CA LYS A 138 -17.20 -8.64 -3.41
C LYS A 138 -16.03 -7.86 -4.00
N LEU A 139 -15.01 -7.58 -3.20
CA LEU A 139 -13.92 -6.70 -3.58
C LEU A 139 -12.92 -7.36 -4.52
N ILE A 140 -12.42 -8.55 -4.15
CA ILE A 140 -11.35 -9.22 -4.88
C ILE A 140 -11.90 -10.00 -6.08
N TYR A 141 -12.98 -10.76 -5.89
CA TYR A 141 -13.48 -11.66 -6.94
C TYR A 141 -14.50 -10.97 -7.85
N GLN A 142 -15.37 -10.10 -7.32
CA GLN A 142 -16.40 -9.41 -8.11
C GLN A 142 -15.99 -8.01 -8.58
N GLY A 143 -14.87 -7.46 -8.08
CA GLY A 143 -14.39 -6.14 -8.47
C GLY A 143 -15.20 -4.95 -7.92
N GLN A 144 -16.00 -5.17 -6.88
CA GLN A 144 -16.90 -4.15 -6.34
C GLN A 144 -16.18 -3.25 -5.34
N CYS A 145 -15.55 -2.17 -5.80
CA CYS A 145 -14.79 -1.25 -4.94
C CYS A 145 -15.60 -0.65 -3.78
N ARG A 146 -16.89 -0.32 -4.03
CA ARG A 146 -17.79 0.26 -3.02
C ARG A 146 -18.04 -0.66 -1.83
N ALA A 147 -17.90 -1.98 -2.00
CA ALA A 147 -18.10 -2.93 -0.91
C ALA A 147 -17.17 -2.63 0.28
N LEU A 148 -15.97 -2.11 0.02
CA LEU A 148 -15.05 -1.71 1.09
C LEU A 148 -15.64 -0.59 1.95
N ARG A 149 -16.15 0.45 1.32
CA ARG A 149 -16.75 1.60 2.02
C ARG A 149 -17.99 1.18 2.79
N ASP A 150 -18.85 0.40 2.16
CA ASP A 150 -20.08 -0.09 2.79
C ASP A 150 -19.74 -0.95 4.02
N PHE A 151 -18.74 -1.83 3.91
CA PHE A 151 -18.27 -2.62 5.05
C PHE A 151 -17.71 -1.75 6.18
N MET A 152 -16.86 -0.76 5.87
CA MET A 152 -16.31 0.17 6.87
C MET A 152 -17.41 0.92 7.61
N LYS A 153 -18.44 1.39 6.89
CA LYS A 153 -19.53 2.19 7.45
C LYS A 153 -20.57 1.35 8.18
N ASP A 154 -21.07 0.31 7.54
CA ASP A 154 -22.27 -0.39 7.99
C ASP A 154 -21.92 -1.51 8.97
N GLU A 155 -20.79 -2.19 8.79
CA GLU A 155 -20.37 -3.34 9.61
C GLU A 155 -19.38 -2.95 10.72
N LEU A 156 -18.48 -1.99 10.46
CA LEU A 156 -17.50 -1.52 11.45
C LEU A 156 -17.90 -0.21 12.13
N HIS A 157 -18.96 0.46 11.65
CA HIS A 157 -19.42 1.76 12.15
C HIS A 157 -18.33 2.84 12.12
N ILE A 158 -17.38 2.73 11.18
CA ILE A 158 -16.37 3.75 10.94
C ILE A 158 -16.98 4.81 10.01
N PRO A 159 -17.06 6.09 10.44
CA PRO A 159 -17.44 7.18 9.55
C PRO A 159 -16.51 7.21 8.34
N MET A 160 -17.07 7.38 7.15
CA MET A 160 -16.30 7.47 5.91
C MET A 160 -16.72 8.72 5.15
N VAL A 161 -15.76 9.36 4.48
CA VAL A 161 -15.96 10.49 3.57
C VAL A 161 -17.15 10.27 2.64
N THR A 162 -18.00 11.26 2.43
CA THR A 162 -19.24 11.06 1.65
C THR A 162 -18.99 10.98 0.15
N HIS A 163 -17.90 11.55 -0.35
CA HIS A 163 -17.53 11.52 -1.76
C HIS A 163 -16.82 10.22 -2.15
N THR A 164 -17.00 9.83 -3.41
CA THR A 164 -16.20 8.77 -4.04
C THR A 164 -14.77 9.25 -4.19
N THR A 165 -13.82 8.50 -3.64
CA THR A 165 -12.38 8.77 -3.75
C THR A 165 -11.89 8.44 -5.16
N GLN A 166 -10.76 9.03 -5.56
CA GLN A 166 -10.10 8.63 -6.81
C GLN A 166 -9.83 7.11 -6.85
N ALA A 167 -9.54 6.48 -5.70
CA ALA A 167 -9.34 5.04 -5.56
C ALA A 167 -10.50 4.20 -6.02
N GLU A 168 -11.70 4.61 -5.65
CA GLU A 168 -12.89 3.91 -6.07
C GLU A 168 -13.15 4.14 -7.55
N MET A 169 -12.89 5.35 -8.07
CA MET A 169 -13.07 5.68 -9.49
C MET A 169 -12.14 4.88 -10.41
N TYR A 170 -10.89 4.65 -9.99
CA TYR A 170 -9.86 3.97 -10.78
C TYR A 170 -9.51 2.57 -10.26
N PHE A 171 -10.38 1.94 -9.48
CA PHE A 171 -10.11 0.68 -8.77
C PHE A 171 -9.49 -0.39 -9.67
N GLU A 172 -10.11 -0.71 -10.80
CA GLU A 172 -9.62 -1.75 -11.73
C GLU A 172 -8.27 -1.38 -12.38
N LYS A 173 -7.88 -0.10 -12.34
CA LYS A 173 -6.63 0.42 -12.89
C LYS A 173 -5.58 0.73 -11.82
N LEU A 174 -5.81 0.39 -10.56
CA LEU A 174 -4.83 0.67 -9.49
C LEU A 174 -3.50 -0.05 -9.72
N ASN A 175 -3.52 -1.22 -10.37
CA ASN A 175 -2.29 -1.92 -10.75
C ASN A 175 -1.56 -1.28 -11.94
N GLU A 176 -2.26 -0.39 -12.66
CA GLU A 176 -1.78 0.38 -13.81
C GLU A 176 -1.38 1.81 -13.42
N LEU A 177 -1.17 2.10 -12.13
CA LEU A 177 -0.62 3.38 -11.69
C LEU A 177 0.92 3.37 -11.64
N HIS A 178 1.51 4.49 -12.06
CA HIS A 178 2.94 4.67 -11.97
C HIS A 178 3.39 4.64 -10.50
N ILE A 179 4.62 4.19 -10.24
CA ILE A 179 5.11 4.01 -8.88
C ILE A 179 5.11 5.30 -8.06
N SER A 180 5.38 6.45 -8.70
CA SER A 180 5.34 7.75 -8.04
C SER A 180 3.94 8.12 -7.54
N GLN A 181 2.90 7.63 -8.21
CA GLN A 181 1.50 7.89 -7.90
C GLN A 181 1.04 7.10 -6.66
N MET A 182 1.48 5.84 -6.54
CA MET A 182 1.15 4.99 -5.39
C MET A 182 2.08 5.18 -4.20
N GLY A 183 3.35 5.52 -4.45
CA GLY A 183 4.35 5.66 -3.39
C GLY A 183 3.97 6.68 -2.32
N SER A 184 3.38 7.82 -2.72
CA SER A 184 2.93 8.84 -1.77
C SER A 184 1.86 8.30 -0.80
N SER A 185 0.86 7.58 -1.30
CA SER A 185 -0.21 7.00 -0.47
C SER A 185 0.32 5.92 0.47
N PHE A 186 1.27 5.09 0.02
CA PHE A 186 1.91 4.08 0.85
C PHE A 186 2.68 4.73 2.02
N TRP A 187 3.48 5.78 1.75
CA TRP A 187 4.18 6.51 2.81
C TRP A 187 3.23 7.20 3.78
N ARG A 188 2.15 7.80 3.30
CA ARG A 188 1.12 8.40 4.18
C ARG A 188 0.55 7.37 5.14
N LEU A 189 0.21 6.17 4.67
CA LEU A 189 -0.27 5.10 5.56
C LEU A 189 0.78 4.75 6.61
N LEU A 190 2.05 4.57 6.21
CA LEU A 190 3.11 4.22 7.15
C LEU A 190 3.23 5.26 8.27
N HIS A 191 3.12 6.55 7.96
CA HIS A 191 3.16 7.61 8.97
C HIS A 191 1.91 7.63 9.86
N TRP A 192 0.72 7.42 9.30
CA TRP A 192 -0.51 7.27 10.10
C TRP A 192 -0.40 6.12 11.12
N VAL A 193 0.11 4.98 10.68
CA VAL A 193 0.28 3.83 11.56
C VAL A 193 1.43 4.05 12.54
N ALA A 194 2.52 4.71 12.13
CA ALA A 194 3.60 5.08 13.04
C ALA A 194 3.10 5.95 14.19
N GLU A 195 2.23 6.92 13.89
CA GLU A 195 1.57 7.74 14.89
C GLU A 195 0.71 6.89 15.83
N ALA A 196 -0.15 6.02 15.29
CA ALA A 196 -0.98 5.14 16.11
C ALA A 196 -0.15 4.18 17.00
N MET A 197 0.96 3.65 16.48
CA MET A 197 1.83 2.73 17.20
C MET A 197 2.47 3.37 18.44
N ASP A 198 2.81 4.66 18.37
CA ASP A 198 3.43 5.41 19.46
C ASP A 198 2.42 5.84 20.54
N ARG A 199 1.11 5.68 20.30
CA ARG A 199 0.07 6.01 21.29
C ARG A 199 -0.11 4.90 22.34
N PRO A 200 -0.20 5.23 23.64
CA PRO A 200 -0.35 4.25 24.71
C PRO A 200 -1.74 3.62 24.78
N ASP A 201 -2.76 4.27 24.20
CA ASP A 201 -4.17 3.85 24.23
C ASP A 201 -4.56 2.89 23.10
N ARG A 202 -3.57 2.39 22.34
CA ARG A 202 -3.78 1.47 21.21
C ARG A 202 -3.54 0.02 21.60
N ASP A 203 -4.29 -0.85 20.96
CA ASP A 203 -4.28 -2.29 21.22
C ASP A 203 -2.90 -2.91 20.94
N GLU A 204 -2.27 -3.50 21.96
CA GLU A 204 -0.93 -4.08 21.86
C GLU A 204 -0.87 -5.33 20.96
N VAL A 205 -1.96 -6.08 20.84
CA VAL A 205 -2.05 -7.22 19.91
C VAL A 205 -2.04 -6.70 18.48
N ALA A 206 -2.78 -5.62 18.20
CA ALA A 206 -2.76 -4.97 16.89
C ALA A 206 -1.40 -4.36 16.58
N LYS A 207 -0.73 -3.74 17.57
CA LYS A 207 0.66 -3.24 17.39
C LYS A 207 1.61 -4.38 17.05
N GLN A 208 1.51 -5.51 17.75
CA GLN A 208 2.33 -6.68 17.48
C GLN A 208 2.04 -7.32 16.10
N SER A 209 0.77 -7.35 15.70
CA SER A 209 0.38 -7.77 14.36
C SER A 209 1.00 -6.86 13.30
N TRP A 210 0.98 -5.55 13.51
CA TRP A 210 1.60 -4.60 12.59
C TRP A 210 3.11 -4.79 12.49
N ARG A 211 3.83 -4.94 13.61
CA ARG A 211 5.27 -5.25 13.60
C ARG A 211 5.57 -6.51 12.77
N THR A 212 4.72 -7.54 12.90
CA THR A 212 4.83 -8.78 12.14
C THR A 212 4.57 -8.55 10.65
N LEU A 213 3.47 -7.87 10.29
CA LEU A 213 3.17 -7.52 8.90
C LEU A 213 4.32 -6.73 8.29
N MET A 214 4.80 -5.69 8.95
CA MET A 214 5.92 -4.87 8.48
C MET A 214 7.20 -5.65 8.27
N THR A 215 7.53 -6.54 9.21
CA THR A 215 8.79 -7.29 9.15
C THR A 215 8.78 -8.35 8.05
N TYR A 216 7.62 -8.96 7.78
CA TYR A 216 7.58 -10.19 6.99
C TYR A 216 6.81 -10.09 5.67
N SER A 217 5.82 -9.21 5.59
CA SER A 217 4.80 -9.33 4.54
C SER A 217 4.30 -8.02 3.91
N LEU A 218 4.42 -6.85 4.54
CA LEU A 218 3.80 -5.62 4.00
C LEU A 218 4.37 -5.25 2.62
N TYR A 219 5.67 -5.48 2.39
CA TYR A 219 6.27 -5.24 1.08
C TYR A 219 5.54 -5.98 -0.04
N ARG A 220 4.83 -7.08 0.24
CA ARG A 220 4.08 -7.84 -0.76
C ARG A 220 2.96 -7.04 -1.41
N PHE A 221 2.44 -5.99 -0.75
CA PHE A 221 1.47 -5.07 -1.33
C PHE A 221 2.08 -4.00 -2.24
N LEU A 222 3.41 -3.99 -2.42
CA LEU A 222 4.06 -3.13 -3.41
C LEU A 222 4.09 -3.84 -4.77
N ILE A 223 3.47 -3.25 -5.78
CA ILE A 223 3.47 -3.82 -7.14
C ILE A 223 4.88 -3.83 -7.73
N CYS A 224 5.63 -2.73 -7.55
CA CYS A 224 6.97 -2.60 -8.11
C CYS A 224 7.94 -3.58 -7.42
N GLY A 225 8.53 -4.49 -8.21
CA GLY A 225 9.51 -5.46 -7.73
C GLY A 225 10.77 -4.82 -7.14
N VAL A 226 11.22 -3.67 -7.67
CA VAL A 226 12.38 -2.94 -7.15
C VAL A 226 12.07 -2.35 -5.77
N CYS A 227 10.89 -1.76 -5.60
CA CYS A 227 10.46 -1.25 -4.28
C CYS A 227 10.25 -2.38 -3.27
N ARG A 228 9.73 -3.54 -3.70
CA ARG A 228 9.68 -4.74 -2.85
C ARG A 228 11.04 -5.10 -2.31
N MET A 229 12.03 -5.23 -3.20
CA MET A 229 13.40 -5.58 -2.82
C MET A 229 14.02 -4.54 -1.88
N HIS A 230 13.91 -3.24 -2.19
CA HIS A 230 14.43 -2.19 -1.31
C HIS A 230 13.76 -2.19 0.06
N MET A 231 12.44 -2.38 0.10
CA MET A 231 11.71 -2.48 1.36
C MET A 231 12.16 -3.70 2.17
N GLN A 232 12.38 -4.85 1.53
CA GLN A 232 12.93 -6.05 2.19
C GLN A 232 14.32 -5.79 2.76
N THR A 233 15.21 -5.10 2.02
CA THR A 233 16.54 -4.71 2.52
C THR A 233 16.41 -3.82 3.75
N ILE A 234 15.62 -2.75 3.68
CA ILE A 234 15.39 -1.82 4.80
C ILE A 234 14.85 -2.56 6.04
N VAL A 235 13.83 -3.40 5.85
CA VAL A 235 13.21 -4.16 6.92
C VAL A 235 14.17 -5.17 7.54
N THR A 236 15.07 -5.75 6.74
CA THR A 236 16.10 -6.68 7.24
C THR A 236 17.15 -5.92 8.05
N GLU A 237 17.64 -4.79 7.54
CA GLU A 237 18.64 -3.95 8.21
C GLU A 237 18.12 -3.36 9.53
N LEU A 238 16.84 -2.97 9.57
CA LEU A 238 16.22 -2.29 10.71
C LEU A 238 15.33 -3.22 11.55
N LYS A 239 15.46 -4.53 11.37
CA LYS A 239 14.58 -5.54 11.98
C LYS A 239 14.43 -5.37 13.48
N ASP A 240 15.52 -5.13 14.20
CA ASP A 240 15.50 -5.00 15.66
C ASP A 240 14.80 -3.71 16.10
N GLN A 241 15.00 -2.62 15.36
CA GLN A 241 14.31 -1.35 15.62
C GLN A 241 12.80 -1.47 15.34
N LEU A 242 12.43 -2.12 14.23
CA LEU A 242 11.02 -2.37 13.86
C LEU A 242 10.28 -3.28 14.85
N LYS A 243 11.01 -4.14 15.56
CA LYS A 243 10.45 -5.01 16.61
C LYS A 243 10.46 -4.38 18.00
N SER A 244 11.20 -3.31 18.19
CA SER A 244 11.34 -2.68 19.49
C SER A 244 10.02 -2.04 19.96
N VAL A 245 9.80 -2.09 21.27
CA VAL A 245 8.72 -1.37 21.96
C VAL A 245 9.18 -0.02 22.52
N THR A 246 10.49 0.24 22.53
CA THR A 246 11.10 1.47 23.08
C THR A 246 11.48 2.49 22.02
N VAL A 247 11.48 2.09 20.75
CA VAL A 247 11.78 2.98 19.61
C VAL A 247 10.51 3.73 19.22
N SER A 248 10.60 5.05 19.05
CA SER A 248 9.52 5.82 18.42
C SER A 248 9.36 5.38 16.97
N ASN A 249 8.18 4.86 16.64
CA ASN A 249 7.83 4.47 15.29
C ASN A 249 7.77 5.70 14.38
N ARG A 250 7.31 6.85 14.92
CA ARG A 250 7.29 8.12 14.19
C ARG A 250 8.68 8.51 13.70
N GLU A 251 9.68 8.53 14.61
CA GLU A 251 11.05 8.86 14.23
C GLU A 251 11.69 7.82 13.32
N LEU A 252 11.42 6.53 13.56
CA LEU A 252 11.93 5.44 12.74
C LEU A 252 11.47 5.57 11.28
N TRP A 253 10.17 5.75 11.05
CA TRP A 253 9.60 5.87 9.70
C TRP A 253 10.00 7.17 9.00
N PHE A 254 10.18 8.26 9.75
CA PHE A 254 10.78 9.48 9.25
C PHE A 254 12.20 9.24 8.69
N ASN A 255 13.05 8.59 9.46
CA ASN A 255 14.44 8.30 9.07
C ASN A 255 14.49 7.36 7.86
N ILE A 256 13.64 6.34 7.83
CA ILE A 256 13.52 5.42 6.70
C ILE A 256 13.11 6.18 5.42
N HIS A 257 12.09 7.03 5.49
CA HIS A 257 11.60 7.78 4.33
C HIS A 257 12.70 8.70 3.76
N ASN A 258 13.47 9.38 4.62
CA ASN A 258 14.61 10.20 4.20
C ASN A 258 15.76 9.38 3.61
N LYS A 259 16.06 8.19 4.15
CA LYS A 259 17.04 7.26 3.56
C LYS A 259 16.60 6.81 2.16
N VAL A 260 15.31 6.57 1.94
CA VAL A 260 14.81 6.23 0.60
C VAL A 260 14.94 7.42 -0.36
N ASN A 261 14.59 8.64 0.08
CA ASN A 261 14.71 9.85 -0.74
C ASN A 261 16.15 10.12 -1.21
N SER A 262 17.16 9.84 -0.37
CA SER A 262 18.56 10.00 -0.76
C SER A 262 19.00 8.95 -1.80
N ILE A 263 18.55 7.71 -1.69
CA ILE A 263 18.86 6.63 -2.64
C ILE A 263 18.33 6.94 -4.05
N ILE A 264 17.12 7.51 -4.13
CA ILE A 264 16.47 7.80 -5.42
C ILE A 264 16.83 9.17 -5.99
N ALA A 265 17.78 9.90 -5.36
CA ALA A 265 18.27 11.21 -5.79
C ALA A 265 17.14 12.21 -6.14
N LYS A 266 16.04 12.21 -5.37
CA LYS A 266 14.99 13.21 -5.56
C LYS A 266 15.56 14.60 -5.28
N PRO A 267 15.52 15.55 -6.23
CA PRO A 267 16.03 16.90 -6.00
C PRO A 267 15.21 17.58 -4.90
N ASN A 268 15.87 18.07 -3.85
CA ASN A 268 15.31 18.96 -2.81
C ASN A 268 14.07 18.44 -2.04
N THR A 269 13.96 17.15 -1.76
CA THR A 269 12.86 16.59 -0.94
C THR A 269 13.33 15.90 0.35
N SER A 270 14.25 16.53 1.10
CA SER A 270 14.48 16.08 2.47
C SER A 270 13.27 16.46 3.31
N TYR A 271 12.61 15.46 3.87
CA TYR A 271 11.51 15.65 4.80
C TYR A 271 12.11 16.20 6.09
N SER A 272 11.80 17.45 6.44
CA SER A 272 12.43 18.15 7.57
C SER A 272 11.81 17.72 8.90
N LYS A 273 12.54 17.94 10.01
CA LYS A 273 11.99 17.70 11.36
C LYS A 273 10.78 18.59 11.67
N SER A 274 10.72 19.81 11.11
CA SER A 274 9.57 20.69 11.26
C SER A 274 8.33 20.13 10.56
N GLU A 275 8.49 19.55 9.36
CA GLU A 275 7.39 18.88 8.67
C GLU A 275 6.94 17.61 9.38
N LEU A 276 7.86 16.86 10.01
CA LEU A 276 7.50 15.73 10.87
C LEU A 276 6.62 16.17 12.06
N ALA A 277 6.98 17.26 12.73
CA ALA A 277 6.21 17.79 13.86
C ALA A 277 4.81 18.26 13.41
N ALA A 278 4.75 19.00 12.30
CA ALA A 278 3.48 19.48 11.75
C ALA A 278 2.58 18.31 11.29
N ASP A 279 3.14 17.26 10.70
CA ASP A 279 2.36 16.06 10.34
C ASP A 279 1.91 15.28 11.56
N ALA A 280 2.72 15.18 12.61
CA ALA A 280 2.31 14.56 13.85
C ALA A 280 1.13 15.29 14.50
N GLU A 281 1.21 16.62 14.62
CA GLU A 281 0.11 17.45 15.14
C GLU A 281 -1.17 17.28 14.32
N PHE A 282 -1.04 17.27 12.98
CA PHE A 282 -2.17 17.02 12.09
C PHE A 282 -2.75 15.61 12.29
N MET A 283 -1.91 14.58 12.39
CA MET A 283 -2.38 13.19 12.55
C MET A 283 -3.04 12.94 13.90
N VAL A 284 -2.55 13.60 14.97
CA VAL A 284 -3.16 13.51 16.30
C VAL A 284 -4.63 13.97 16.27
N GLN A 285 -4.95 15.02 15.52
CA GLN A 285 -6.32 15.55 15.38
C GLN A 285 -7.31 14.45 14.92
N ALA A 286 -6.92 13.60 13.97
CA ALA A 286 -7.79 12.53 13.47
C ALA A 286 -8.11 11.45 14.52
N PHE A 287 -7.31 11.34 15.59
CA PHE A 287 -7.47 10.33 16.64
C PHE A 287 -8.19 10.85 17.89
N GLU A 288 -8.44 12.15 17.96
CA GLU A 288 -9.12 12.82 19.07
C GLU A 288 -10.60 13.10 18.77
N GLU A 289 -11.00 13.02 17.50
CA GLU A 289 -12.37 13.13 16.98
C GLU A 289 -13.10 11.78 16.86
#